data_AF-A0A969TLK5-F1
#
_entry.id   AF-A0A969TLK5-F1
#
_cell.length_a   1.000
_cell.length_b   1.000
_cell.length_c   1.000
_cell.angle_alpha   90.00
_cell.angle_beta   90.00
_cell.angle_gamma   90.00
#
_symmetry.space_group_name_H-M   'P 1'
#
loop_
_entity.id
_entity.type
_entity.pdbx_description
1 polymer ?
#
loop_
_entity_poly.entity_id
_entity_poly.type
_entity_poly.pdbx_seq_one_letter_code
_entity_poly.pdbx_strand_id
1 'polypeptide(L)'
;MKTRFVLVRKLIRPLLLTSLALHGLVLFLPFPTNETSESKEQATVRVVRLPKQTKLERPQDAKPVANKLVSKTSRALPVATQPKQQSAQRETPTDKPTNPASSKQSAQQRSELAPASKSSPDSPSSSRSPKPRPSAPPVKPGDLVVDLARLPNTQPCDEVEGCWKSGNSQWRSVYSDVQQQLSEQGYEVKELDLEEDTGFKVCQISKNGIPKYYLHLLSTLQGTIYVLNPKQFSREELEQKVRA
;
A
#
# COMPACT_ATOMS: atom_id res chain seq x y z
N MET A 1 15.87 50.70 0.32
CA MET A 1 15.55 49.26 0.38
C MET A 1 16.67 48.30 -0.10
N LYS A 2 17.94 48.72 -0.28
CA LYS A 2 19.02 47.85 -0.82
C LYS A 2 19.91 47.14 0.23
N THR A 3 19.80 47.47 1.52
CA THR A 3 20.72 46.97 2.56
C THR A 3 20.28 45.68 3.25
N ARG A 4 19.03 45.22 3.09
CA ARG A 4 18.53 44.01 3.76
C ARG A 4 18.94 42.69 3.09
N PHE A 5 19.39 42.71 1.84
CA PHE A 5 19.77 41.49 1.10
C PHE A 5 21.17 40.96 1.42
N VAL A 6 22.08 41.79 1.95
CA VAL A 6 23.47 41.39 2.19
C VAL A 6 23.60 40.54 3.46
N LEU A 7 22.72 40.74 4.44
CA LEU A 7 22.80 40.06 5.73
C LEU A 7 22.36 38.59 5.66
N VAL A 8 21.40 38.26 4.79
CA VAL A 8 20.88 36.88 4.62
C VAL A 8 21.95 35.94 4.04
N ARG A 9 22.82 36.42 3.14
CA ARG A 9 23.88 35.58 2.55
C ARG A 9 24.97 35.15 3.52
N LYS A 10 25.18 35.86 4.63
CA LYS A 10 26.20 35.50 5.64
C LYS A 10 25.75 34.37 6.57
N LEU A 11 24.45 34.12 6.71
CA LEU A 11 23.90 33.09 7.62
C LEU A 11 23.73 31.70 6.95
N ILE A 12 23.73 31.63 5.62
CA ILE A 12 23.49 30.37 4.89
C ILE A 12 24.70 29.41 4.97
N ARG A 13 25.93 29.94 4.97
CA ARG A 13 27.15 29.13 4.99
C ARG A 13 27.37 28.33 6.29
N PRO A 14 27.20 28.89 7.51
CA PRO A 14 27.41 28.11 8.73
C PRO A 14 26.38 26.98 8.93
N LEU A 15 25.12 27.19 8.52
CA LEU A 15 24.05 26.20 8.65
C LEU A 15 24.29 24.93 7.80
N LEU A 16 24.94 25.08 6.65
CA LEU A 16 25.25 23.95 5.77
C LEU A 16 26.35 23.06 6.36
N LEU A 17 27.35 23.66 7.03
CA LEU A 17 28.43 22.92 7.69
C LEU A 17 27.90 22.15 8.91
N THR A 18 27.00 22.73 9.70
CA THR A 18 26.39 22.04 10.85
C THR A 18 25.55 20.84 10.42
N SER A 19 24.85 20.94 9.28
CA SER A 19 24.06 19.81 8.75
C SER A 19 24.96 18.65 8.31
N LEU A 20 26.07 18.95 7.62
CA LEU A 20 27.03 17.91 7.20
C LEU A 20 27.68 17.21 8.40
N ALA A 21 28.06 17.98 9.43
CA ALA A 21 28.67 17.43 10.64
C ALA A 21 27.69 16.51 11.39
N LEU A 22 26.42 16.89 11.49
CA LEU A 22 25.40 16.08 12.18
C LEU A 22 25.14 14.75 11.45
N HIS A 23 25.04 14.78 10.11
CA HIS A 23 24.86 13.55 9.33
C HIS A 23 26.09 12.64 9.41
N GLY A 24 27.30 13.22 9.41
CA GLY A 24 28.53 12.45 9.63
C GLY A 24 28.57 11.75 10.99
N LEU A 25 28.11 12.41 12.05
CA LEU A 25 28.05 11.84 13.40
C LEU A 25 27.09 10.65 13.49
N VAL A 26 25.91 10.73 12.86
CA VAL A 26 24.92 9.63 12.86
C VAL A 26 25.45 8.39 12.16
N LEU A 27 26.22 8.54 11.09
CA LEU A 27 26.83 7.41 10.37
C LEU A 27 28.00 6.78 11.13
N PHE A 28 28.62 7.51 12.07
CA PHE A 28 29.73 7.02 12.87
C PHE A 28 29.29 6.32 14.17
N LEU A 29 28.00 6.38 14.51
CA LEU A 29 27.46 5.64 15.64
C LEU A 29 27.30 4.16 15.23
N PRO A 30 28.05 3.22 15.84
CA PRO A 30 27.87 1.81 15.57
C PRO A 30 26.46 1.41 16.00
N PHE A 31 25.62 1.03 15.05
CA PHE A 31 24.32 0.47 15.36
C PHE A 31 24.55 -0.86 16.08
N PRO A 32 23.98 -1.05 17.29
CA PRO A 32 24.02 -2.35 17.93
C PRO A 32 23.27 -3.33 17.04
N THR A 33 24.01 -4.19 16.35
CA THR A 33 23.48 -5.40 15.74
C THR A 33 22.89 -6.22 16.88
N ASN A 34 21.58 -6.11 17.05
CA ASN A 34 20.83 -7.06 17.86
C ASN A 34 20.97 -8.40 17.15
N GLU A 35 21.96 -9.18 17.56
CA GLU A 35 22.06 -10.60 17.29
C GLU A 35 20.76 -11.22 17.79
N THR A 36 19.82 -11.43 16.86
CA THR A 36 18.62 -12.22 17.08
C THR A 36 19.07 -13.59 17.54
N SER A 37 19.09 -13.78 18.85
CA SER A 37 19.21 -15.09 19.46
C SER A 37 18.02 -15.92 18.98
N GLU A 38 18.25 -16.76 17.97
CA GLU A 38 17.41 -17.91 17.65
C GLU A 38 17.33 -18.80 18.89
N SER A 39 16.34 -18.52 19.74
CA SER A 39 16.01 -19.34 20.88
C SER A 39 14.76 -20.15 20.55
N LYS A 40 15.02 -21.45 20.31
CA LYS A 40 14.15 -22.63 20.52
C LYS A 40 12.85 -22.73 19.71
N GLU A 41 12.59 -23.93 19.18
CA GLU A 41 11.81 -24.96 19.89
C GLU A 41 11.64 -26.18 18.98
N GLN A 42 12.22 -27.33 19.38
CA GLN A 42 11.96 -28.61 18.72
C GLN A 42 10.54 -29.05 19.03
N ALA A 43 9.60 -28.77 18.11
CA ALA A 43 8.27 -29.33 18.14
C ALA A 43 8.30 -30.78 17.62
N THR A 44 8.06 -31.73 18.51
CA THR A 44 7.88 -33.16 18.21
C THR A 44 6.64 -33.36 17.33
N VAL A 45 6.86 -33.60 16.04
CA VAL A 45 5.82 -33.87 15.04
C VAL A 45 5.12 -35.22 15.34
N ARG A 46 3.88 -35.17 15.84
CA ARG A 46 2.98 -36.33 15.85
C ARG A 46 2.44 -36.53 14.43
N VAL A 47 3.02 -37.50 13.72
CA VAL A 47 2.51 -37.97 12.42
C VAL A 47 1.21 -38.73 12.63
N VAL A 48 0.07 -38.06 12.44
CA VAL A 48 -1.23 -38.72 12.30
C VAL A 48 -1.32 -39.25 10.86
N ARG A 49 -1.18 -40.58 10.70
CA ARG A 49 -1.42 -41.28 9.42
C ARG A 49 -2.90 -41.18 9.07
N LEU A 50 -3.22 -40.54 7.94
CA LEU A 50 -4.57 -40.59 7.38
C LEU A 50 -4.89 -42.03 6.91
N PRO A 51 -6.12 -42.53 7.13
CA PRO A 51 -6.56 -43.82 6.63
C PRO A 51 -6.56 -43.83 5.10
N LYS A 52 -6.00 -44.90 4.52
CA LYS A 52 -5.99 -45.17 3.08
C LYS A 52 -7.42 -45.16 2.55
N GLN A 53 -7.70 -44.32 1.56
CA GLN A 53 -8.97 -44.34 0.84
C GLN A 53 -9.15 -45.67 0.13
N THR A 54 -10.16 -46.41 0.58
CA THR A 54 -10.69 -47.61 -0.05
C THR A 54 -11.19 -47.25 -1.45
N LYS A 55 -10.58 -47.86 -2.46
CA LYS A 55 -10.96 -47.78 -3.86
C LYS A 55 -12.40 -48.28 -4.01
N LEU A 56 -13.33 -47.35 -4.25
CA LEU A 56 -14.73 -47.66 -4.50
C LEU A 56 -14.84 -48.35 -5.87
N GLU A 57 -15.20 -49.63 -5.83
CA GLU A 57 -15.52 -50.46 -6.98
C GLU A 57 -16.79 -49.94 -7.67
N ARG A 58 -16.67 -49.58 -8.96
CA ARG A 58 -17.79 -49.10 -9.77
C ARG A 58 -18.46 -50.31 -10.43
N PRO A 59 -19.76 -50.55 -10.22
CA PRO A 59 -20.48 -51.63 -10.89
C PRO A 59 -20.50 -51.44 -12.40
N GLN A 60 -20.06 -52.45 -13.13
CA GLN A 60 -20.37 -52.66 -14.54
C GLN A 60 -21.85 -53.07 -14.64
N ASP A 61 -22.68 -52.29 -15.32
CA ASP A 61 -23.76 -52.80 -16.17
C ASP A 61 -24.57 -51.63 -16.76
N ALA A 62 -24.35 -51.35 -18.05
CA ALA A 62 -25.38 -50.82 -18.94
C ALA A 62 -24.94 -50.92 -20.40
N LYS A 63 -25.80 -51.58 -21.17
CA LYS A 63 -25.76 -51.88 -22.61
C LYS A 63 -25.38 -50.71 -23.55
N PRO A 64 -24.88 -51.03 -24.76
CA PRO A 64 -24.52 -50.05 -25.77
C PRO A 64 -25.75 -49.60 -26.55
N VAL A 65 -25.94 -48.28 -26.69
CA VAL A 65 -26.76 -47.69 -27.75
C VAL A 65 -25.84 -46.95 -28.69
N ALA A 66 -25.69 -47.52 -29.87
CA ALA A 66 -25.00 -46.92 -30.99
C ALA A 66 -25.76 -45.68 -31.47
N ASN A 67 -25.07 -44.54 -31.58
CA ASN A 67 -25.40 -43.51 -32.56
C ASN A 67 -24.15 -42.71 -32.95
N LYS A 68 -23.58 -43.10 -34.09
CA LYS A 68 -23.29 -42.24 -35.26
C LYS A 68 -23.35 -40.72 -35.00
N LEU A 69 -22.22 -40.01 -35.17
CA LEU A 69 -21.86 -39.20 -36.34
C LEU A 69 -20.70 -38.22 -36.00
N VAL A 70 -19.60 -38.36 -36.74
CA VAL A 70 -18.84 -37.27 -37.41
C VAL A 70 -18.34 -36.08 -36.58
N SER A 71 -17.00 -35.99 -36.45
CA SER A 71 -16.16 -34.87 -36.96
C SER A 71 -14.69 -35.25 -36.75
N LYS A 72 -13.97 -35.75 -37.77
CA LYS A 72 -13.11 -35.00 -38.71
C LYS A 72 -12.12 -34.03 -38.03
N THR A 73 -10.85 -34.43 -38.11
CA THR A 73 -9.70 -33.59 -38.51
C THR A 73 -9.23 -32.50 -37.54
N SER A 74 -8.07 -32.71 -36.92
CA SER A 74 -6.87 -32.01 -37.37
C SER A 74 -5.59 -32.65 -36.83
N ARG A 75 -4.64 -32.74 -37.75
CA ARG A 75 -3.29 -33.27 -37.66
C ARG A 75 -2.39 -32.07 -37.44
N ALA A 76 -1.57 -32.07 -36.39
CA ALA A 76 -0.38 -31.23 -36.33
C ALA A 76 0.70 -31.95 -35.52
N LEU A 77 1.92 -31.91 -36.06
CA LEU A 77 3.07 -32.74 -35.73
C LEU A 77 3.74 -32.41 -34.38
N PRO A 78 4.53 -33.34 -33.82
CA PRO A 78 5.48 -33.04 -32.77
C PRO A 78 6.72 -32.35 -33.38
N VAL A 79 7.05 -31.14 -32.93
CA VAL A 79 8.35 -30.51 -33.17
C VAL A 79 9.17 -30.63 -31.90
N ALA A 80 10.19 -31.48 -31.97
CA ALA A 80 11.22 -31.65 -30.97
C ALA A 80 12.44 -30.76 -31.30
N THR A 81 13.19 -30.44 -30.24
CA THR A 81 14.62 -30.04 -30.20
C THR A 81 15.01 -28.62 -30.64
N GLN A 82 15.47 -27.79 -29.69
CA GLN A 82 16.92 -27.62 -29.42
C GLN A 82 17.20 -26.74 -28.18
N PRO A 83 18.20 -27.11 -27.36
CA PRO A 83 18.86 -26.22 -26.40
C PRO A 83 20.27 -25.83 -26.89
N LYS A 84 20.56 -24.53 -26.98
CA LYS A 84 21.87 -23.83 -27.08
C LYS A 84 21.55 -22.39 -27.55
N GLN A 85 22.14 -21.29 -27.11
CA GLN A 85 23.44 -21.03 -26.52
C GLN A 85 23.33 -19.58 -25.99
N GLN A 86 23.41 -19.34 -24.69
CA GLN A 86 23.40 -17.97 -24.15
C GLN A 86 24.84 -17.46 -24.16
N SER A 87 25.16 -16.64 -25.16
CA SER A 87 26.42 -15.92 -25.24
C SER A 87 26.52 -14.96 -24.06
N ALA A 88 27.61 -15.09 -23.30
CA ALA A 88 28.03 -14.10 -22.33
C ALA A 88 28.48 -12.83 -23.08
N GLN A 89 27.65 -11.80 -23.08
CA GLN A 89 28.05 -10.48 -23.52
C GLN A 89 28.35 -9.63 -22.28
N ARG A 90 29.64 -9.56 -21.98
CA ARG A 90 30.26 -8.66 -21.01
C ARG A 90 30.26 -7.27 -21.62
N GLU A 91 29.37 -6.38 -21.17
CA GLU A 91 29.47 -4.96 -21.46
C GLU A 91 29.93 -4.19 -20.22
N THR A 92 30.91 -3.34 -20.48
CA THR A 92 31.72 -2.51 -19.59
C THR A 92 30.92 -1.44 -18.83
N PRO A 93 31.32 -1.08 -17.60
CA PRO A 93 30.77 0.09 -16.91
C PRO A 93 31.38 1.36 -17.51
N THR A 94 30.55 2.16 -18.20
CA THR A 94 30.89 3.51 -18.65
C THR A 94 30.21 4.55 -17.75
N ASP A 95 30.94 5.62 -17.50
CA ASP A 95 30.81 6.59 -16.43
C ASP A 95 29.44 7.29 -16.23
N LYS A 96 29.18 7.47 -14.94
CA LYS A 96 28.40 8.52 -14.26
C LYS A 96 28.25 9.85 -15.02
N PRO A 97 27.03 10.40 -15.06
CA PRO A 97 26.86 11.84 -14.83
C PRO A 97 25.99 12.12 -13.60
N THR A 98 26.62 12.80 -12.65
CA THR A 98 26.01 13.59 -11.59
C THR A 98 24.99 14.58 -12.17
N ASN A 99 23.75 14.58 -11.69
CA ASN A 99 23.12 15.85 -11.27
C ASN A 99 21.90 15.65 -10.35
N PRO A 100 21.69 16.54 -9.36
CA PRO A 100 20.63 16.44 -8.37
C PRO A 100 19.41 17.29 -8.76
N ALA A 101 18.21 16.78 -8.48
CA ALA A 101 17.00 17.60 -8.37
C ALA A 101 16.20 17.07 -7.17
N SER A 102 16.40 17.69 -6.00
CA SER A 102 15.62 18.83 -5.50
C SER A 102 14.37 18.37 -4.74
N SER A 103 14.52 18.26 -3.42
CA SER A 103 13.42 18.21 -2.46
C SER A 103 12.73 19.57 -2.34
N LYS A 104 11.40 19.57 -2.21
CA LYS A 104 10.65 20.58 -1.45
C LYS A 104 9.80 19.79 -0.45
N GLN A 105 10.32 19.48 0.73
CA GLN A 105 10.38 20.30 1.94
C GLN A 105 8.99 20.78 2.42
N SER A 106 8.53 20.04 3.43
CA SER A 106 7.57 20.41 4.46
C SER A 106 8.03 21.65 5.24
N ALA A 107 7.09 22.49 5.66
CA ALA A 107 7.32 23.50 6.69
C ALA A 107 6.23 23.39 7.76
N GLN A 108 6.53 22.57 8.77
CA GLN A 108 5.96 22.69 10.10
C GLN A 108 6.71 23.82 10.83
N GLN A 109 6.00 24.90 11.12
CA GLN A 109 6.50 26.01 11.92
C GLN A 109 6.29 25.67 13.41
N ARG A 110 7.40 25.49 14.14
CA ARG A 110 7.42 25.30 15.59
C ARG A 110 7.60 26.65 16.28
N SER A 111 6.68 26.90 17.20
CA SER A 111 6.70 27.71 18.43
C SER A 111 7.91 28.59 18.73
N GLU A 112 7.65 29.87 19.01
CA GLU A 112 8.50 30.76 19.82
C GLU A 112 7.82 31.03 21.17
N LEU A 113 8.63 31.05 22.23
CA LEU A 113 8.24 31.11 23.64
C LEU A 113 7.86 32.52 24.12
N ALA A 114 6.87 32.54 25.01
CA ALA A 114 6.66 33.35 26.23
C ALA A 114 6.94 34.88 26.22
N PRO A 115 6.05 35.65 26.87
CA PRO A 115 6.44 36.12 28.19
C PRO A 115 5.36 35.96 29.27
N ALA A 116 5.83 35.90 30.51
CA ALA A 116 5.05 35.82 31.73
C ALA A 116 4.08 37.00 31.90
N SER A 117 2.87 36.72 32.35
CA SER A 117 2.03 37.70 33.06
C SER A 117 1.16 36.99 34.09
N LYS A 118 1.34 37.45 35.33
CA LYS A 118 0.54 37.13 36.51
C LYS A 118 -0.87 37.67 36.34
N SER A 119 -1.87 36.82 36.51
CA SER A 119 -3.15 37.15 37.15
C SER A 119 -3.97 35.88 37.39
N SER A 120 -4.00 35.44 38.64
CA SER A 120 -5.09 34.64 39.22
C SER A 120 -6.30 35.57 39.49
N PRO A 121 -7.44 35.07 40.00
CA PRO A 121 -8.19 33.84 39.69
C PRO A 121 -9.63 34.19 39.27
N ASP A 122 -10.29 33.36 38.46
CA ASP A 122 -11.73 33.11 38.69
C ASP A 122 -12.20 31.84 37.96
N SER A 123 -12.94 31.04 38.71
CA SER A 123 -13.65 29.86 38.22
C SER A 123 -14.83 30.32 37.36
N PRO A 124 -15.18 29.57 36.31
CA PRO A 124 -16.38 28.78 36.50
C PRO A 124 -16.18 27.32 36.10
N SER A 125 -16.55 26.44 37.02
CA SER A 125 -16.88 25.04 36.75
C SER A 125 -17.97 25.02 35.68
N SER A 126 -17.57 24.78 34.42
CA SER A 126 -18.48 24.37 33.35
C SER A 126 -18.17 22.92 33.04
N SER A 127 -18.76 22.04 33.84
CA SER A 127 -19.05 20.66 33.48
C SER A 127 -19.99 20.68 32.26
N ARG A 128 -19.43 20.87 31.07
CA ARG A 128 -20.13 20.58 29.81
C ARG A 128 -19.99 19.09 29.57
N SER A 129 -21.00 18.37 30.05
CA SER A 129 -21.30 17.02 29.60
C SER A 129 -21.16 16.95 28.07
N PRO A 130 -20.33 16.06 27.51
CA PRO A 130 -20.16 15.95 26.07
C PRO A 130 -21.51 15.60 25.46
N LYS A 131 -22.04 16.51 24.65
CA LYS A 131 -23.28 16.32 23.90
C LYS A 131 -23.13 15.03 23.09
N PRO A 132 -24.02 14.03 23.25
CA PRO A 132 -23.93 12.79 22.48
C PRO A 132 -23.93 13.14 21.00
N ARG A 133 -22.86 12.73 20.32
CA ARG A 133 -22.70 12.85 18.87
C ARG A 133 -23.93 12.20 18.24
N PRO A 134 -24.65 12.87 17.32
CA PRO A 134 -25.79 12.27 16.64
C PRO A 134 -25.35 10.95 16.02
N SER A 135 -26.00 9.85 16.40
CA SER A 135 -25.86 8.56 15.71
C SER A 135 -26.13 8.80 14.23
N ALA A 136 -25.12 8.59 13.40
CA ALA A 136 -25.28 8.66 11.95
C ALA A 136 -26.41 7.71 11.53
N PRO A 137 -27.30 8.12 10.61
CA PRO A 137 -28.38 7.27 10.15
C PRO A 137 -27.82 5.98 9.52
N PRO A 138 -28.54 4.85 9.65
CA PRO A 138 -28.11 3.58 9.07
C PRO A 138 -27.99 3.70 7.55
N VAL A 139 -26.76 3.64 7.05
CA VAL A 139 -26.45 3.77 5.63
C VAL A 139 -26.99 2.54 4.89
N LYS A 140 -27.79 2.77 3.84
CA LYS A 140 -28.40 1.69 3.06
C LYS A 140 -27.31 0.86 2.34
N PRO A 141 -27.43 -0.48 2.28
CA PRO A 141 -26.38 -1.38 1.79
C PRO A 141 -25.90 -1.23 0.33
N GLY A 142 -26.54 -0.36 -0.49
CA GLY A 142 -26.28 -0.22 -1.93
C GLY A 142 -25.51 1.01 -2.37
N ASP A 143 -25.51 2.10 -1.60
CA ASP A 143 -24.87 3.39 -1.96
C ASP A 143 -23.47 3.59 -1.35
N LEU A 144 -23.01 2.59 -0.59
CA LEU A 144 -21.83 2.71 0.29
C LEU A 144 -20.48 2.77 -0.45
N VAL A 145 -20.39 2.32 -1.70
CA VAL A 145 -19.10 2.08 -2.37
C VAL A 145 -18.31 3.37 -2.61
N VAL A 146 -18.99 4.49 -2.85
CA VAL A 146 -18.31 5.73 -3.27
C VAL A 146 -17.65 6.46 -2.10
N ASP A 147 -18.22 6.40 -0.89
CA ASP A 147 -17.76 7.21 0.26
C ASP A 147 -17.03 6.42 1.36
N LEU A 148 -17.01 5.09 1.30
CA LEU A 148 -16.46 4.21 2.36
C LEU A 148 -14.99 4.47 2.75
N ALA A 149 -14.20 5.10 1.87
CA ALA A 149 -12.77 5.34 2.07
C ALA A 149 -12.29 6.69 1.50
N ARG A 150 -13.20 7.68 1.41
CA ARG A 150 -12.81 8.99 0.89
C ARG A 150 -12.01 9.74 1.95
N LEU A 151 -10.72 9.92 1.68
CA LEU A 151 -9.83 10.78 2.47
C LEU A 151 -10.11 12.27 2.20
N PRO A 152 -9.79 13.16 3.15
CA PRO A 152 -9.84 14.60 2.88
C PRO A 152 -8.83 14.99 1.80
N ASN A 153 -9.19 15.98 0.98
CA ASN A 153 -8.35 16.52 -0.10
C ASN A 153 -8.03 15.54 -1.24
N THR A 154 -8.83 14.50 -1.44
CA THR A 154 -8.74 13.64 -2.62
C THR A 154 -9.70 14.08 -3.72
N GLN A 155 -9.29 13.84 -4.96
CA GLN A 155 -10.09 14.08 -6.15
C GLN A 155 -10.59 12.73 -6.69
N PRO A 156 -11.85 12.63 -7.14
CA PRO A 156 -12.33 11.41 -7.80
C PRO A 156 -11.59 11.21 -9.13
N CYS A 157 -11.43 9.96 -9.55
CA CYS A 157 -10.94 9.65 -10.90
C CYS A 157 -12.12 9.64 -11.89
N ASP A 158 -11.87 10.02 -13.14
CA ASP A 158 -12.94 10.26 -14.11
C ASP A 158 -13.65 8.98 -14.58
N GLU A 159 -12.93 7.85 -14.70
CA GLU A 159 -13.47 6.64 -15.35
C GLU A 159 -13.79 5.46 -14.41
N VAL A 160 -13.37 5.52 -13.14
CA VAL A 160 -13.43 4.37 -12.23
C VAL A 160 -14.22 4.71 -10.98
N GLU A 161 -15.33 4.00 -10.78
CA GLU A 161 -16.13 4.11 -9.55
C GLU A 161 -15.30 3.71 -8.32
N GLY A 162 -15.39 4.51 -7.26
CA GLY A 162 -14.62 4.30 -6.03
C GLY A 162 -13.12 4.58 -6.17
N CYS A 163 -12.70 5.23 -7.27
CA CYS A 163 -11.33 5.69 -7.45
C CYS A 163 -11.14 7.11 -6.95
N TRP A 164 -10.07 7.29 -6.18
CA TRP A 164 -9.69 8.54 -5.59
C TRP A 164 -8.18 8.76 -5.73
N LYS A 165 -7.81 10.00 -6.00
CA LYS A 165 -6.42 10.43 -6.13
C LYS A 165 -6.07 11.39 -5.00
N SER A 166 -5.04 11.02 -4.25
CA SER A 166 -4.41 11.88 -3.25
C SER A 166 -3.21 12.61 -3.86
N GLY A 167 -3.05 13.88 -3.52
CA GLY A 167 -1.84 14.64 -3.87
C GLY A 167 -0.58 14.16 -3.14
N ASN A 168 -0.72 13.27 -2.16
CA ASN A 168 0.41 12.66 -1.46
C ASN A 168 1.01 11.52 -2.32
N SER A 169 2.30 11.62 -2.65
CA SER A 169 3.03 10.57 -3.38
C SER A 169 3.48 9.41 -2.48
N GLN A 170 3.39 9.55 -1.17
CA GLN A 170 3.74 8.48 -0.23
C GLN A 170 2.53 7.57 -0.01
N TRP A 171 2.45 6.49 -0.78
CA TRP A 171 1.35 5.53 -0.69
C TRP A 171 1.18 4.93 0.72
N ARG A 172 2.26 4.79 1.49
CA ARG A 172 2.22 4.26 2.87
C ARG A 172 1.41 5.15 3.81
N SER A 173 1.52 6.46 3.68
CA SER A 173 0.72 7.41 4.47
C SER A 173 -0.75 7.32 4.08
N VAL A 174 -1.03 7.33 2.78
CA VAL A 174 -2.40 7.20 2.25
C VAL A 174 -3.04 5.88 2.69
N TYR A 175 -2.27 4.79 2.66
CA TYR A 175 -2.70 3.48 3.14
C TYR A 175 -3.07 3.51 4.62
N SER A 176 -2.21 4.07 5.47
CA SER A 176 -2.46 4.18 6.91
C SER A 176 -3.74 4.96 7.19
N ASP A 177 -3.95 6.08 6.49
CA ASP A 177 -5.13 6.93 6.67
C ASP A 177 -6.41 6.19 6.22
N VAL A 178 -6.37 5.52 5.06
CA VAL A 178 -7.52 4.73 4.57
C VAL A 178 -7.82 3.56 5.51
N GLN A 179 -6.79 2.84 5.96
CA GLN A 179 -6.93 1.73 6.90
C GLN A 179 -7.55 2.20 8.21
N GLN A 180 -7.10 3.33 8.75
CA GLN A 180 -7.68 3.92 9.95
C GLN A 180 -9.16 4.24 9.73
N GLN A 181 -9.51 4.94 8.65
CA GLN A 181 -10.90 5.30 8.34
C GLN A 181 -11.82 4.08 8.15
N LEU A 182 -11.31 3.00 7.54
CA LEU A 182 -12.05 1.74 7.40
C LEU A 182 -12.23 1.04 8.76
N SER A 183 -11.20 1.04 9.60
CA SER A 183 -11.27 0.45 10.95
C SER A 183 -12.29 1.17 11.84
N GLU A 184 -12.37 2.50 11.75
CA GLU A 184 -13.37 3.32 12.47
C GLU A 184 -14.82 2.99 12.04
N GLN A 185 -14.99 2.47 10.83
CA GLN A 185 -16.27 2.03 10.29
C GLN A 185 -16.58 0.54 10.55
N GLY A 186 -15.70 -0.14 11.30
CA GLY A 186 -15.81 -1.54 11.65
C GLY A 186 -15.46 -2.49 10.49
N TYR A 187 -14.62 -2.04 9.57
CA TYR A 187 -14.06 -2.90 8.52
C TYR A 187 -12.69 -3.43 8.92
N GLU A 188 -12.41 -4.65 8.51
CA GLU A 188 -11.12 -5.30 8.64
C GLU A 188 -10.40 -5.24 7.30
N VAL A 189 -9.12 -4.90 7.33
CA VAL A 189 -8.27 -4.83 6.15
C VAL A 189 -7.24 -5.96 6.23
N LYS A 190 -7.28 -6.87 5.27
CA LYS A 190 -6.33 -7.99 5.15
C LYS A 190 -5.46 -7.78 3.93
N GLU A 191 -4.15 -7.78 4.10
CA GLU A 191 -3.21 -7.64 2.99
C GLU A 191 -3.20 -8.92 2.14
N LEU A 192 -3.32 -8.76 0.82
CA LEU A 192 -3.33 -9.88 -0.14
C LEU A 192 -2.02 -9.94 -0.91
N ASP A 193 -1.63 -8.79 -1.49
CA ASP A 193 -0.46 -8.70 -2.34
C ASP A 193 0.25 -7.36 -2.12
N LEU A 194 1.57 -7.43 -2.11
CA LEU A 194 2.45 -6.31 -1.81
C LEU A 194 3.62 -6.32 -2.77
N GLU A 195 3.56 -5.48 -3.80
CA GLU A 195 4.71 -5.18 -4.63
C GLU A 195 5.40 -3.92 -4.08
N GLU A 196 6.31 -4.12 -3.13
CA GLU A 196 7.01 -3.00 -2.48
C GLU A 196 7.82 -2.15 -3.46
N ASP A 197 8.39 -2.79 -4.49
CA ASP A 197 9.27 -2.14 -5.48
C ASP A 197 8.51 -1.20 -6.41
N THR A 198 7.23 -1.50 -6.66
CA THR A 198 6.43 -0.80 -7.67
C THR A 198 5.46 0.21 -7.05
N GLY A 199 5.30 0.15 -5.71
CA GLY A 199 4.34 0.98 -5.00
C GLY A 199 2.89 0.58 -5.31
N PHE A 200 2.68 -0.68 -5.67
CA PHE A 200 1.36 -1.27 -5.84
C PHE A 200 1.02 -2.19 -4.66
N LYS A 201 -0.16 -2.00 -4.07
CA LYS A 201 -0.62 -2.80 -2.94
C LYS A 201 -2.09 -3.17 -3.10
N VAL A 202 -2.43 -4.42 -2.81
CA VAL A 202 -3.81 -4.92 -2.83
C VAL A 202 -4.20 -5.44 -1.46
N CYS A 203 -5.30 -4.90 -0.93
CA CYS A 203 -5.87 -5.31 0.35
C CYS A 203 -7.31 -5.76 0.18
N GLN A 204 -7.68 -6.83 0.85
CA GLN A 204 -9.06 -7.28 1.00
C GLN A 204 -9.73 -6.52 2.15
N ILE A 205 -10.95 -6.06 1.95
CA ILE A 205 -11.75 -5.39 2.97
C ILE A 205 -12.95 -6.27 3.31
N SER A 206 -13.05 -6.67 4.56
CA SER A 206 -14.15 -7.47 5.10
C SER A 206 -14.93 -6.71 6.16
N LYS A 207 -16.24 -7.01 6.27
CA LYS A 207 -17.07 -6.59 7.40
C LYS A 207 -17.73 -7.81 7.99
N ASN A 208 -17.57 -8.02 9.29
CA ASN A 208 -18.05 -9.22 9.98
C ASN A 208 -17.53 -10.52 9.36
N GLY A 209 -16.24 -10.55 8.95
CA GLY A 209 -15.60 -11.71 8.33
C GLY A 209 -16.01 -12.00 6.88
N ILE A 210 -16.93 -11.24 6.28
CA ILE A 210 -17.33 -11.41 4.88
C ILE A 210 -16.55 -10.41 4.02
N PRO A 211 -15.67 -10.87 3.11
CA PRO A 211 -14.94 -9.99 2.21
C PRO A 211 -15.92 -9.35 1.22
N LYS A 212 -15.87 -8.03 1.13
CA LYS A 212 -16.83 -7.25 0.33
C LYS A 212 -16.16 -6.44 -0.77
N TYR A 213 -14.93 -5.97 -0.53
CA TYR A 213 -14.21 -5.11 -1.45
C TYR A 213 -12.72 -5.42 -1.47
N TYR A 214 -12.06 -4.94 -2.51
CA TYR A 214 -10.62 -4.90 -2.68
C TYR A 214 -10.20 -3.44 -2.80
N LEU A 215 -9.25 -3.04 -1.97
CA LEU A 215 -8.57 -1.76 -2.02
C LEU A 215 -7.26 -1.95 -2.77
N HIS A 216 -7.15 -1.29 -3.91
CA HIS A 216 -5.93 -1.23 -4.70
C HIS A 216 -5.29 0.13 -4.47
N LEU A 217 -4.00 0.17 -4.19
CA LEU A 217 -3.23 1.40 -4.09
C LEU A 217 -2.14 1.37 -5.14
N LEU A 218 -1.99 2.47 -5.87
CA LEU A 218 -1.00 2.67 -6.90
C LEU A 218 -0.29 4.00 -6.70
N SER A 219 1.02 3.93 -6.45
CA SER A 219 1.87 5.12 -6.39
C SER A 219 2.18 5.63 -7.79
N THR A 220 1.87 6.89 -8.08
CA THR A 220 2.17 7.55 -9.36
C THR A 220 3.02 8.80 -9.15
N LEU A 221 3.58 9.35 -10.23
CA LEU A 221 4.31 10.63 -10.19
C LEU A 221 3.43 11.81 -9.76
N GLN A 222 2.11 11.70 -9.91
CA GLN A 222 1.16 12.75 -9.58
C GLN A 222 0.49 12.55 -8.22
N GLY A 223 0.94 11.56 -7.45
CA GLY A 223 0.36 11.20 -6.15
C GLY A 223 -0.05 9.74 -6.06
N THR A 224 -0.76 9.37 -5.00
CA THR A 224 -1.25 8.00 -4.78
C THR A 224 -2.69 7.89 -5.22
N ILE A 225 -2.97 6.90 -6.05
CA ILE A 225 -4.31 6.58 -6.51
C ILE A 225 -4.76 5.35 -5.74
N TYR A 226 -5.96 5.38 -5.20
CA TYR A 226 -6.53 4.23 -4.52
C TYR A 226 -7.95 3.97 -5.00
N VAL A 227 -8.27 2.70 -5.19
CA VAL A 227 -9.53 2.26 -5.80
C VAL A 227 -10.16 1.19 -4.94
N LEU A 228 -11.39 1.45 -4.50
CA LEU A 228 -12.21 0.51 -3.77
C LEU A 228 -13.20 -0.16 -4.73
N ASN A 229 -12.99 -1.44 -5.04
CA ASN A 229 -13.84 -2.15 -5.99
C ASN A 229 -14.25 -3.54 -5.46
N PRO A 230 -15.48 -4.03 -5.72
CA PRO A 230 -15.84 -5.41 -5.40
C PRO A 230 -15.03 -6.47 -6.17
N LYS A 231 -14.43 -6.10 -7.30
CA LYS A 231 -13.54 -6.97 -8.07
C LYS A 231 -12.08 -6.62 -7.80
N GLN A 232 -11.23 -7.64 -7.75
CA GLN A 232 -9.79 -7.46 -7.74
C GLN A 232 -9.34 -7.12 -9.17
N PHE A 233 -8.58 -6.03 -9.32
CA PHE A 233 -7.94 -5.65 -10.57
C PHE A 233 -6.46 -6.03 -10.55
N SER A 234 -5.93 -6.41 -11.71
CA SER A 234 -4.48 -6.46 -11.88
C SER A 234 -3.92 -5.04 -11.95
N ARG A 235 -2.61 -4.92 -11.75
CA ARG A 235 -1.92 -3.64 -11.86
C ARG A 235 -2.10 -3.00 -13.23
N GLU A 236 -1.97 -3.78 -14.30
CA GLU A 236 -2.07 -3.32 -15.68
C GLU A 236 -3.49 -2.83 -15.99
N GLU A 237 -4.50 -3.56 -15.50
CA GLU A 237 -5.89 -3.16 -15.66
C GLU A 237 -6.18 -1.83 -14.94
N LEU A 238 -5.64 -1.66 -13.73
CA LEU A 238 -5.78 -0.43 -12.97
C LEU A 238 -5.06 0.75 -13.65
N GLU A 239 -3.82 0.55 -14.07
CA GLU A 239 -3.05 1.57 -14.80
C GLU A 239 -3.74 2.00 -16.10
N GLN A 240 -4.34 1.05 -16.83
CA GLN A 240 -5.07 1.34 -18.06
C GLN A 240 -6.33 2.15 -17.79
N LYS A 241 -7.13 1.77 -16.78
CA LYS A 241 -8.38 2.44 -16.42
C LYS A 241 -8.19 3.83 -15.82
N VAL A 242 -7.03 4.10 -15.23
CA VAL A 242 -6.75 5.38 -14.55
C VAL A 242 -6.00 6.36 -15.47
N ARG A 243 -5.36 5.86 -16.54
CA ARG A 243 -4.68 6.69 -17.55
C ARG A 243 -5.62 7.15 -18.67
N ALA A 244 -6.67 6.39 -18.95
CA ALA A 244 -7.70 6.74 -19.94
C ALA A 244 -8.45 8.01 -19.49
#